data_AF-A0A0Q6UUF7-F1
#
_entry.id   AF-A0A0Q6UUF7-F1
#
_cell.length_a   1.000
_cell.length_b   1.000
_cell.length_c   1.000
_cell.angle_alpha   90.00
_cell.angle_beta   90.00
_cell.angle_gamma   90.00
#
_symmetry.space_group_name_H-M   'P 1'
#
loop_
_entity.id
_entity.type
_entity.pdbx_description
1 polymer ?
#
loop_
_entity_poly.entity_id
_entity_poly.type
_entity_poly.pdbx_seq_one_letter_code
_entity_poly.pdbx_strand_id
1 'polypeptide(L)'
;MRCAGARANRHRGEIEAVIDGERRILCLTLGALAELETAFSADNLAGLAERFAQGRLRAADIIRIVGAGLRGGGNLYTDHEVAEANVEGGVAGFAAIVGDLLTATFIGAGSENSARPL
;
A
#
# COMPACT_ATOMS: atom_id res chain seq x y z
N MET A 1 -4.09 -28.42 -8.96
CA MET A 1 -3.44 -27.09 -8.98
C MET A 1 -3.04 -26.69 -7.58
N ARG A 2 -1.80 -26.28 -7.36
CA ARG A 2 -1.33 -25.82 -6.04
C ARG A 2 -1.74 -24.35 -5.88
N CYS A 3 -2.68 -24.07 -4.98
CA CYS A 3 -2.90 -22.73 -4.45
C CYS A 3 -1.70 -22.41 -3.54
N ALA A 4 -0.62 -21.89 -4.10
CA ALA A 4 0.40 -21.24 -3.31
C ALA A 4 -0.24 -19.95 -2.79
N GLY A 5 -0.70 -19.97 -1.53
CA GLY A 5 -1.08 -18.77 -0.81
C GLY A 5 0.10 -17.81 -0.86
N ALA A 6 -0.02 -16.78 -1.68
CA ALA A 6 1.02 -15.78 -1.82
C ALA A 6 1.05 -15.00 -0.49
N ARG A 7 1.99 -15.38 0.38
CA ARG A 7 2.36 -14.58 1.54
C ARG A 7 2.99 -13.29 1.04
N ALA A 8 2.65 -12.16 1.64
CA ALA A 8 3.28 -10.90 1.29
C ALA A 8 4.79 -10.96 1.52
N ASN A 9 5.56 -10.59 0.49
CA ASN A 9 6.99 -10.43 0.60
C ASN A 9 7.34 -8.97 0.96
N ARG A 10 7.60 -8.73 2.24
CA ARG A 10 8.01 -7.41 2.76
C ARG A 10 9.30 -6.90 2.11
N HIS A 11 10.19 -7.77 1.59
CA HIS A 11 11.37 -7.34 0.83
C HIS A 11 11.03 -6.76 -0.56
N ARG A 12 9.84 -7.08 -1.10
CA ARG A 12 9.31 -6.48 -2.32
C ARG A 12 8.41 -5.27 -2.07
N GLY A 13 8.21 -4.88 -0.80
CA GLY A 13 7.24 -3.85 -0.42
C GLY A 13 5.78 -4.34 -0.44
N GLU A 14 5.56 -5.65 -0.41
CA GLU A 14 4.21 -6.23 -0.32
C GLU A 14 3.71 -6.27 1.12
N ILE A 15 2.41 -6.06 1.29
CA ILE A 15 1.69 -6.28 2.55
C ILE A 15 0.44 -7.13 2.31
N GLU A 16 -0.03 -7.82 3.34
CA GLU A 16 -1.32 -8.50 3.35
C GLU A 16 -2.34 -7.67 4.12
N ALA A 17 -3.52 -7.46 3.53
CA ALA A 17 -4.65 -6.82 4.19
C ALA A 17 -5.95 -7.60 3.94
N VAL A 18 -6.90 -7.51 4.86
CA VAL A 18 -8.23 -8.08 4.70
C VAL A 18 -9.18 -7.00 4.22
N ILE A 19 -9.72 -7.17 3.01
CA ILE A 19 -10.66 -6.25 2.37
C ILE A 19 -11.85 -7.09 1.91
N ASP A 20 -13.06 -6.67 2.29
CA ASP A 20 -14.31 -7.41 2.10
C ASP A 20 -14.28 -8.85 2.65
N GLY A 21 -13.53 -9.06 3.73
CA GLY A 21 -13.35 -10.37 4.36
C GLY A 21 -12.38 -11.30 3.62
N GLU A 22 -11.81 -10.87 2.49
CA GLU A 22 -10.78 -11.63 1.76
C GLU A 22 -9.39 -11.08 2.00
N ARG A 23 -8.43 -11.99 2.20
CA ARG A 23 -7.00 -11.63 2.27
C ARG A 23 -6.47 -11.30 0.89
N ARG A 24 -5.92 -10.10 0.74
CA ARG A 24 -5.37 -9.57 -0.50
C ARG A 24 -3.97 -9.02 -0.25
N ILE A 25 -3.12 -9.13 -1.28
CA ILE A 25 -1.77 -8.58 -1.25
C ILE A 25 -1.79 -7.20 -1.89
N LEU A 26 -1.19 -6.22 -1.24
CA LEU A 26 -1.03 -4.88 -1.78
C LEU A 26 0.47 -4.58 -1.94
N CYS A 27 0.83 -3.90 -3.01
CA CYS A 27 2.20 -3.49 -3.30
C CYS A 27 2.21 -2.18 -4.08
N LEU A 28 2.95 -1.17 -3.61
CA LEU A 28 3.17 0.06 -4.39
C LEU A 28 4.32 -0.16 -5.37
N THR A 29 3.99 -0.73 -6.53
CA THR A 29 4.94 -0.84 -7.63
C THR A 29 5.27 0.55 -8.19
N LEU A 30 6.35 0.66 -8.97
CA LEU A 30 6.69 1.91 -9.65
C LEU A 30 5.55 2.45 -10.54
N GLY A 31 4.76 1.57 -11.17
CA GLY A 31 3.57 1.97 -11.91
C GLY A 31 2.50 2.57 -10.99
N ALA A 32 2.24 1.93 -9.86
CA ALA A 32 1.31 2.43 -8.86
C ALA A 32 1.76 3.80 -8.30
N LEU A 33 3.06 3.97 -8.05
CA LEU A 33 3.64 5.24 -7.59
C LEU A 33 3.48 6.35 -8.63
N ALA A 34 3.76 6.08 -9.91
CA ALA A 34 3.57 7.04 -11.00
C ALA A 34 2.11 7.47 -11.17
N GLU A 35 1.18 6.53 -10.99
CA GLU A 35 -0.25 6.85 -10.97
C GLU A 35 -0.62 7.76 -9.79
N LEU A 36 -0.08 7.51 -8.60
CA LEU A 36 -0.31 8.35 -7.43
C LEU A 36 0.27 9.75 -7.63
N GLU A 37 1.49 9.90 -8.16
CA GLU A 37 2.07 11.21 -8.49
C GLU A 37 1.16 12.01 -9.41
N THR A 38 0.67 11.36 -10.46
CA THR A 38 -0.30 11.95 -11.41
C THR A 38 -1.59 12.34 -10.70
N ALA A 39 -2.15 11.44 -9.89
CA ALA A 39 -3.43 11.64 -9.23
C ALA A 39 -3.39 12.76 -8.17
N PHE A 40 -2.28 12.89 -7.44
CA PHE A 40 -2.10 13.90 -6.39
C PHE A 40 -1.53 15.23 -6.89
N SER A 41 -1.16 15.30 -8.18
CA SER A 41 -0.40 16.42 -8.76
C SER A 41 0.77 16.80 -7.84
N ALA A 42 1.43 15.79 -7.27
CA ALA A 42 2.56 15.99 -6.39
C ALA A 42 3.82 16.15 -7.23
N ASP A 43 4.67 17.11 -6.91
CA ASP A 43 5.93 17.34 -7.61
C ASP A 43 6.90 16.15 -7.48
N ASN A 44 6.74 15.33 -6.44
CA ASN A 44 7.50 14.11 -6.19
C ASN A 44 6.88 13.23 -5.08
N LEU A 45 7.32 11.97 -5.00
CA LEU A 45 6.98 11.02 -3.93
C LEU A 45 7.27 11.51 -2.50
N ALA A 46 8.29 12.36 -2.31
CA ALA A 46 8.62 12.87 -0.97
C ALA A 46 7.55 13.86 -0.47
N GLY A 47 7.01 14.72 -1.34
CA GLY A 47 5.90 15.61 -1.03
C GLY A 47 4.61 14.82 -0.72
N LEU A 48 4.45 13.66 -1.34
CA LEU A 48 3.37 12.74 -1.01
C LEU A 48 3.57 12.13 0.40
N ALA A 49 4.77 11.61 0.69
CA ALA A 49 5.17 11.11 2.01
C ALA A 49 4.99 12.13 3.13
N GLU A 50 5.33 13.40 2.89
CA GLU A 50 5.20 14.47 3.86
C GLU A 50 3.72 14.82 4.15
N ARG A 51 2.87 14.84 3.11
CA ARG A 51 1.41 15.02 3.29
C ARG A 51 0.80 13.89 4.11
N PHE A 52 1.27 12.65 3.92
CA PHE A 52 0.89 11.50 4.75
C PHE A 52 1.28 11.72 6.21
N ALA A 53 2.54 12.07 6.47
CA ALA A 53 3.06 12.28 7.82
C ALA A 53 2.34 13.42 8.57
N GLN A 54 1.86 14.43 7.85
CA GLN A 54 1.11 15.56 8.42
C GLN A 54 -0.38 15.26 8.69
N GLY A 55 -0.86 14.04 8.40
CA GLY A 55 -2.25 13.64 8.65
C GLY A 55 -3.28 14.38 7.79
N ARG A 56 -2.86 14.99 6.66
CA ARG A 56 -3.73 15.80 5.79
C ARG A 56 -4.49 14.98 4.74
N LEU A 57 -4.73 13.69 5.03
CA LEU A 57 -5.34 12.78 4.08
C LEU A 57 -6.85 12.92 4.02
N ARG A 58 -7.35 13.07 2.79
CA ARG A 58 -8.77 12.96 2.48
C ARG A 58 -9.11 11.49 2.24
N ALA A 59 -10.38 11.14 2.42
CA ALA A 59 -10.87 9.81 2.09
C ALA A 59 -10.55 9.39 0.64
N ALA A 60 -10.62 10.35 -0.31
CA ALA A 60 -10.24 10.13 -1.70
C ALA A 60 -8.77 9.73 -1.88
N ASP A 61 -7.87 10.25 -1.03
CA ASP A 61 -6.44 9.95 -1.11
C ASP A 61 -6.20 8.51 -0.64
N ILE A 62 -6.84 8.13 0.46
CA ILE A 62 -6.80 6.77 1.00
C ILE A 62 -7.29 5.75 -0.04
N ILE A 63 -8.45 6.03 -0.67
CA ILE A 63 -9.02 5.18 -1.73
C ILE A 63 -8.02 4.96 -2.86
N ARG A 64 -7.40 6.05 -3.35
CA ARG A 64 -6.44 5.98 -4.46
C ARG A 64 -5.19 5.17 -4.12
N ILE A 65 -4.65 5.32 -2.90
CA ILE A 65 -3.45 4.59 -2.48
C ILE A 65 -3.74 3.11 -2.33
N VAL A 66 -4.86 2.78 -1.70
CA VAL A 66 -5.27 1.39 -1.51
C VAL A 66 -5.58 0.76 -2.87
N GLY A 67 -6.27 1.46 -3.77
CA GLY A 67 -6.51 1.02 -5.15
C GLY A 67 -5.23 0.80 -5.94
N ALA A 68 -4.29 1.74 -5.89
CA ALA A 68 -2.97 1.60 -6.52
C ALA A 68 -2.18 0.42 -5.92
N GLY A 69 -2.20 0.26 -4.59
CA GLY A 69 -1.56 -0.86 -3.90
C GLY A 69 -2.17 -2.22 -4.28
N LEU A 70 -3.50 -2.31 -4.36
CA LEU A 70 -4.21 -3.53 -4.78
C LEU A 70 -3.83 -3.92 -6.22
N ARG A 71 -3.83 -2.94 -7.13
CA ARG A 71 -3.46 -3.15 -8.53
C ARG A 71 -1.99 -3.53 -8.70
N GLY A 72 -1.10 -2.89 -7.94
CA GLY A 72 0.32 -3.26 -7.91
C GLY A 72 0.58 -4.64 -7.27
N GLY A 73 -0.29 -5.09 -6.37
CA GLY A 73 -0.32 -6.45 -5.82
C GLY A 73 -0.93 -7.51 -6.75
N GLY A 74 -1.40 -7.12 -7.94
CA GLY A 74 -2.00 -8.03 -8.93
C GLY A 74 -3.50 -8.26 -8.75
N ASN A 75 -4.19 -7.45 -7.94
CA ASN A 75 -5.65 -7.51 -7.80
C ASN A 75 -6.31 -6.54 -8.78
N LEU A 76 -7.41 -6.96 -9.39
CA LEU A 76 -8.24 -6.10 -10.24
C LEU A 76 -9.23 -5.35 -9.34
N TYR A 77 -8.83 -4.18 -8.86
CA TYR A 77 -9.68 -3.26 -8.09
C TYR A 77 -9.65 -1.86 -8.69
N THR A 78 -10.83 -1.30 -8.89
CA THR A 78 -11.04 0.10 -9.26
C THR A 78 -11.15 0.97 -8.00
N ASP A 79 -10.90 2.27 -8.15
CA ASP A 79 -11.07 3.22 -7.04
C ASP A 79 -12.51 3.24 -6.51
N HIS A 80 -13.50 2.96 -7.38
CA HIS A 80 -14.90 2.83 -6.99
C HIS A 80 -15.13 1.60 -6.11
N GLU A 81 -14.62 0.44 -6.50
CA GLU A 81 -14.71 -0.78 -5.70
C GLU A 81 -14.01 -0.62 -4.34
N VAL A 82 -12.89 0.11 -4.28
CA VAL A 82 -12.23 0.43 -3.00
C VAL A 82 -13.08 1.37 -2.15
N ALA A 83 -13.79 2.33 -2.75
CA ALA A 83 -14.68 3.24 -2.02
C ALA A 83 -15.89 2.52 -1.40
N GLU A 84 -16.33 1.41 -2.01
CA GLU A 84 -17.42 0.57 -1.51
C GLU A 84 -16.93 -0.57 -0.60
N ALA A 85 -15.63 -0.87 -0.62
CA ALA A 85 -15.04 -1.96 0.12
C ALA A 85 -15.06 -1.73 1.63
N ASN A 86 -15.13 -2.83 2.38
CA ASN A 86 -15.13 -2.84 3.83
C ASN A 86 -13.82 -3.40 4.38
N VAL A 87 -13.25 -2.70 5.34
CA VAL A 87 -12.07 -3.14 6.11
C VAL A 87 -12.43 -3.12 7.59
N GLU A 88 -11.90 -4.08 8.35
CA GLU A 88 -12.07 -4.10 9.79
C GLU A 88 -11.54 -2.79 10.42
N GLY A 89 -12.35 -2.16 11.26
CA GLY A 89 -12.03 -0.83 11.81
C GLY A 89 -12.33 0.35 10.87
N GLY A 90 -12.96 0.11 9.71
CA GLY A 90 -13.44 1.15 8.79
C GLY A 90 -12.31 2.06 8.30
N VAL A 91 -12.51 3.38 8.41
CA VAL A 91 -11.52 4.39 7.97
C VAL A 91 -10.17 4.22 8.67
N ALA A 92 -10.16 3.84 9.96
CA ALA A 92 -8.91 3.61 10.69
C ALA A 92 -8.16 2.37 10.17
N GLY A 93 -8.88 1.32 9.76
CA GLY A 93 -8.31 0.15 9.12
C GLY A 93 -7.67 0.49 7.77
N PHE A 94 -8.35 1.28 6.94
CA PHE A 94 -7.78 1.77 5.69
C PHE A 94 -6.55 2.65 5.92
N ALA A 95 -6.57 3.54 6.92
CA ALA A 95 -5.41 4.35 7.26
C ALA A 95 -4.21 3.50 7.71
N ALA A 96 -4.46 2.42 8.46
CA ALA A 96 -3.41 1.47 8.84
C ALA A 96 -2.81 0.75 7.62
N ILE A 97 -3.64 0.27 6.69
CA ILE A 97 -3.20 -0.36 5.43
C ILE A 97 -2.31 0.59 4.63
N VAL A 98 -2.70 1.86 4.51
CA VAL A 98 -1.90 2.89 3.83
C VAL A 98 -0.56 3.09 4.55
N GLY A 99 -0.56 3.22 5.88
CA GLY A 99 0.67 3.35 6.67
C GLY A 99 1.63 2.16 6.49
N ASP A 100 1.09 0.95 6.49
CA ASP A 100 1.86 -0.28 6.26
C ASP A 100 2.43 -0.34 4.84
N LEU A 101 1.66 0.05 3.81
CA LEU A 101 2.13 0.12 2.43
C LEU A 101 3.29 1.10 2.27
N LEU A 102 3.14 2.30 2.83
CA LEU A 102 4.17 3.34 2.75
C LEU A 102 5.44 2.91 3.49
N THR A 103 5.28 2.29 4.67
CA THR A 103 6.41 1.75 5.44
C THR A 103 7.13 0.65 4.66
N ALA A 104 6.38 -0.30 4.08
CA ALA A 104 6.95 -1.38 3.29
C ALA A 104 7.66 -0.89 2.03
N THR A 105 7.20 0.22 1.44
CA THR A 105 7.72 0.78 0.18
C THR A 105 8.93 1.70 0.39
N PHE A 106 8.86 2.62 1.36
CA PHE A 106 9.82 3.72 1.50
C PHE A 106 10.84 3.52 2.63
N ILE A 107 10.46 2.84 3.70
CA ILE A 107 11.35 2.62 4.85
C ILE A 107 12.07 1.28 4.71
N GLY A 108 11.49 0.34 3.95
CA GLY A 108 11.98 -1.03 3.85
C GLY A 108 11.92 -1.74 5.20
N ALA A 109 12.01 -3.07 5.19
CA ALA A 109 12.31 -3.81 6.41
C ALA A 109 13.67 -3.30 6.95
N GLY A 110 13.63 -2.39 7.92
CA GLY A 110 14.81 -1.86 8.56
C GLY A 110 15.61 -3.00 9.18
N SER A 111 16.83 -3.16 8.68
CA SER A 111 17.99 -3.80 9.32
C SER A 111 18.06 -5.33 9.35
N GLU A 112 18.55 -5.95 8.28
CA GLU A 112 19.38 -7.17 8.34
C GLU A 112 20.46 -7.09 7.24
N ASN A 113 21.28 -6.05 7.23
CA ASN A 113 22.52 -6.05 6.44
C ASN A 113 23.61 -5.29 7.21
N SER A 114 24.23 -5.97 8.17
CA SER A 114 25.70 -6.00 8.36
C SER A 114 26.04 -6.60 9.73
N ALA A 115 26.21 -7.93 9.78
CA ALA A 115 27.06 -8.59 10.78
C ALA A 115 27.29 -10.05 10.34
N ARG A 116 28.09 -10.25 9.29
CA ARG A 116 28.75 -11.54 9.08
C ARG A 116 30.22 -11.35 9.44
N PRO A 117 30.66 -11.74 10.65
CA PRO A 117 32.10 -11.80 10.92
C PRO A 117 32.68 -12.91 10.03
N LEU A 118 33.81 -12.60 9.38
CA LEU A 118 34.68 -13.59 8.74
C LEU A 118 35.44 -14.38 9.80
#